data_AF-A0A377TGC0-F1
#
_entry.id   AF-A0A377TGC0-F1
#
_cell.length_a   1.000
_cell.length_b   1.000
_cell.length_c   1.000
_cell.angle_alpha   90.00
_cell.angle_beta   90.00
_cell.angle_gamma   90.00
#
_symmetry.space_group_name_H-M   'P 1'
#
loop_
_entity.id
_entity.type
_entity.pdbx_description
1 polymer ?
#
loop_
_entity_poly.entity_id
_entity_poly.type
_entity_poly.pdbx_seq_one_letter_code
_entity_poly.pdbx_strand_id
1 'polypeptide(L)'
;MLQAKVSIHDTLAKYLDAQNFPGGNPTADPTQEKLKVFYIDSKSVETKIEVEFTLSSPMDLQGLQIPTRQLHSLCTWCIRGKYRSGDGCDYAGTAYFDKFNRPVSDPSLDECSGNLTGCKLRFGENNELSFGGFPGTSLIRS
;
A
#
# COMPACT_ATOMS: atom_id res chain seq x y z
N MET A 1 -17.01 -2.76 13.24
CA MET A 1 -16.90 -2.18 14.59
C MET A 1 -16.94 -0.67 14.46
N LEU A 2 -17.88 0.00 15.14
CA LEU A 2 -17.94 1.47 15.19
C LEU A 2 -16.86 1.96 16.14
N GLN A 3 -15.80 2.56 15.61
CA GLN A 3 -14.72 3.10 16.42
C GLN A 3 -14.83 4.61 16.51
N ALA A 4 -14.73 5.14 17.73
CA ALA A 4 -14.74 6.57 17.97
C ALA A 4 -13.52 7.21 17.27
N LYS A 5 -13.80 8.18 16.41
CA LYS A 5 -12.80 8.88 15.58
C LYS A 5 -12.31 10.13 16.31
N VAL A 6 -10.99 10.27 16.41
CA VAL A 6 -10.32 11.49 16.87
C VAL A 6 -9.67 12.14 15.65
N SER A 7 -10.00 13.41 15.41
CA SER A 7 -9.41 14.21 14.32
C SER A 7 -8.56 15.30 14.93
N ILE A 8 -7.28 15.34 14.57
CA ILE A 8 -6.32 16.34 15.02
C ILE A 8 -5.95 17.19 13.82
N HIS A 9 -6.17 18.50 13.94
CA HIS A 9 -5.85 19.50 12.93
C HIS A 9 -4.55 20.20 13.34
N ASP A 10 -3.44 19.86 12.67
CA ASP A 10 -2.16 20.50 12.92
C ASP A 10 -1.95 21.66 11.93
N THR A 11 -1.69 22.86 12.44
CA THR A 11 -1.35 24.02 11.61
C THR A 11 -0.27 24.88 12.27
N LEU A 12 0.38 25.75 11.49
CA LEU A 12 1.28 26.76 12.04
C LEU A 12 0.46 27.87 12.68
N ALA A 13 0.95 28.41 13.80
CA ALA A 13 0.26 29.46 14.55
C ALA A 13 -0.21 30.65 13.68
N LYS A 14 0.58 31.04 12.67
CA LYS A 14 0.25 32.14 11.74
C LYS A 14 -1.00 31.90 10.88
N TYR A 15 -1.44 30.65 10.71
CA TYR A 15 -2.61 30.30 9.90
C TYR A 15 -3.88 30.11 10.74
N LEU A 16 -3.78 30.20 12.08
CA LEU A 16 -4.94 30.11 12.98
C LEU A 16 -5.94 31.24 12.70
N ASP A 17 -7.20 31.02 13.05
CA ASP A 17 -8.25 32.01 12.81
C ASP A 17 -8.00 33.33 13.57
N ALA A 18 -8.71 34.38 13.16
CA ALA A 18 -8.58 35.70 13.77
C ALA A 18 -9.04 35.76 15.24
N GLN A 19 -9.85 34.81 15.72
CA GLN A 19 -10.36 34.81 17.10
C GLN A 19 -9.27 34.48 18.12
N ASN A 20 -8.24 33.75 17.68
CA ASN A 20 -7.09 33.41 18.51
C ASN A 20 -6.14 34.60 18.77
N PHE A 21 -6.35 35.76 18.15
CA PHE A 21 -5.46 36.93 18.26
C PHE A 21 -6.22 38.20 18.66
N PRO A 22 -5.77 38.96 19.69
CA PRO A 22 -6.44 40.19 20.14
C PRO A 22 -6.62 41.27 19.05
N GLY A 23 -5.77 41.27 18.01
CA GLY A 23 -5.83 42.19 16.88
C GLY A 23 -6.33 41.57 15.56
N GLY A 24 -6.88 40.36 15.61
CA GLY A 24 -7.17 39.55 14.44
C GLY A 24 -5.93 38.93 13.79
N ASN A 25 -6.13 38.17 12.71
CA ASN A 25 -5.05 37.52 11.97
C ASN A 25 -5.26 37.65 10.45
N PRO A 26 -4.50 38.51 9.75
CA PRO A 26 -4.62 38.66 8.29
C PRO A 26 -4.02 37.49 7.51
N THR A 27 -3.23 36.62 8.15
CA THR A 27 -2.64 35.43 7.52
C THR A 27 -3.40 34.15 7.86
N ALA A 28 -4.58 34.25 8.48
CA ALA A 28 -5.45 33.11 8.75
C ALA A 28 -5.78 32.38 7.44
N ASP A 29 -5.55 31.07 7.43
CA ASP A 29 -5.81 30.24 6.25
C ASP A 29 -6.28 28.84 6.71
N PRO A 30 -7.59 28.53 6.61
CA PRO A 30 -8.13 27.24 7.04
C PRO A 30 -7.69 26.07 6.15
N THR A 31 -7.07 26.33 4.99
CA THR A 31 -6.58 25.28 4.09
C THR A 31 -5.17 24.80 4.46
N GLN A 32 -4.45 25.59 5.24
CA GLN A 32 -3.07 25.30 5.63
C GLN A 32 -3.04 24.43 6.89
N GLU A 33 -3.56 23.21 6.78
CA GLU A 33 -3.56 22.24 7.86
C GLU A 33 -3.12 20.85 7.42
N LYS A 34 -2.64 20.07 8.39
CA LYS A 34 -2.43 18.65 8.26
C LYS A 34 -3.44 17.92 9.13
N LEU A 35 -4.42 17.31 8.49
CA LEU A 35 -5.41 16.47 9.15
C LEU A 35 -4.80 15.10 9.51
N LYS A 36 -4.81 14.76 10.79
CA LYS A 36 -4.48 13.42 11.28
C LYS A 36 -5.74 12.78 11.83
N VAL A 37 -6.01 11.55 11.39
CA VAL A 37 -7.17 10.77 11.84
C VAL A 37 -6.67 9.59 12.66
N PHE A 38 -7.21 9.44 13.86
CA PHE A 38 -6.99 8.30 14.74
C PHE A 38 -8.31 7.70 15.19
N TYR A 39 -8.24 6.46 15.68
CA TYR A 39 -9.35 5.78 16.31
C TYR A 39 -8.98 5.43 17.75
N ILE A 40 -9.95 5.51 18.66
CA ILE A 40 -9.76 5.06 20.04
C ILE A 40 -9.69 3.53 20.03
N ASP A 41 -8.55 2.99 20.47
CA ASP A 41 -8.30 1.55 20.55
C ASP A 41 -8.69 1.00 21.93
N SER A 42 -8.11 1.58 22.99
CA SER A 42 -8.30 1.13 24.36
C SER A 42 -8.16 2.27 25.36
N LYS A 43 -8.82 2.13 26.52
CA LYS A 43 -8.62 3.01 27.68
C LYS A 43 -7.37 2.55 28.42
N SER A 44 -6.30 3.34 28.35
CA SER A 44 -5.00 2.98 28.96
C SER A 44 -5.01 3.23 30.47
N VAL A 45 -5.57 4.35 30.90
CA VAL A 45 -5.59 4.77 32.31
C VAL A 45 -6.96 5.36 32.67
N GLU A 46 -7.44 5.07 33.87
CA GLU A 46 -8.59 5.74 34.48
C GLU A 46 -8.28 6.05 35.94
N THR A 47 -8.34 7.33 36.28
CA THR A 47 -8.32 7.80 37.67
C THR A 47 -9.63 8.52 37.97
N LYS A 48 -9.78 9.02 39.22
CA LYS A 48 -10.95 9.81 39.60
C LYS A 48 -11.02 11.19 38.93
N ILE A 49 -9.96 11.63 38.26
CA ILE A 49 -9.85 12.98 37.69
C ILE A 49 -9.56 12.98 36.19
N GLU A 50 -8.99 11.91 35.64
CA GLU A 50 -8.61 11.85 34.23
C GLU A 50 -8.80 10.45 33.66
N VAL A 51 -9.02 10.40 32.35
CA VAL A 51 -9.09 9.17 31.56
C VAL A 51 -8.16 9.34 30.37
N GLU A 52 -7.29 8.37 30.16
CA GLU A 52 -6.35 8.33 29.04
C GLU A 52 -6.77 7.25 28.04
N PHE A 53 -6.65 7.57 26.75
CA PHE A 53 -6.99 6.68 25.66
C PHE A 53 -5.79 6.45 24.75
N THR A 54 -5.54 5.19 24.45
CA THR A 54 -4.62 4.80 23.38
C THR A 54 -5.30 5.03 22.04
N LEU A 55 -4.63 5.80 21.18
CA LEU A 55 -5.08 6.10 19.82
C LEU A 55 -4.31 5.23 18.82
N SER A 56 -5.04 4.57 17.92
CA SER A 56 -4.46 3.77 16.83
C SER A 56 -4.67 4.44 15.49
N SER A 57 -3.72 4.23 14.58
CA SER A 57 -3.85 4.70 13.21
C SER A 57 -4.89 3.87 12.46
N PRO A 58 -5.54 4.43 11.41
CA PRO A 58 -6.43 3.66 10.54
C PRO A 58 -5.75 2.42 9.93
N MET A 59 -4.42 2.44 9.79
CA MET A 59 -3.63 1.38 9.17
C MET A 59 -3.41 0.20 10.12
N ASP A 60 -3.10 0.48 11.40
CA ASP A 60 -2.91 -0.56 12.42
C ASP A 60 -4.17 -1.39 12.60
N LEU A 61 -5.32 -0.71 12.50
CA LEU A 61 -6.63 -1.34 12.66
C LEU A 61 -6.96 -2.36 11.57
N GLN A 62 -6.39 -2.18 10.38
CA GLN A 62 -6.64 -3.06 9.24
C GLN A 62 -5.66 -4.25 9.19
N GLY A 63 -4.78 -4.40 10.19
CA GLY A 63 -3.75 -5.45 10.21
C GLY A 63 -2.79 -5.37 9.02
N LEU A 64 -2.71 -4.22 8.36
CA LEU A 64 -1.88 -4.00 7.17
C LEU A 64 -0.49 -3.55 7.62
N GLN A 65 0.50 -4.43 7.48
CA GLN A 65 1.90 -4.06 7.67
C GLN A 65 2.46 -3.33 6.45
N ILE A 66 3.04 -2.15 6.68
CA ILE A 66 3.88 -1.44 5.71
C ILE A 66 5.33 -1.84 5.97
N PRO A 67 6.12 -2.18 4.95
CA PRO A 67 5.80 -2.13 3.52
C PRO A 67 4.96 -3.32 3.05
N THR A 68 3.92 -3.05 2.26
CA THR A 68 3.08 -4.12 1.67
C THR A 68 3.82 -4.96 0.61
N ARG A 69 5.03 -4.54 0.21
CA ARG A 69 5.88 -5.22 -0.76
C ARG A 69 7.11 -5.77 -0.05
N GLN A 70 7.22 -7.09 -0.01
CA GLN A 70 8.42 -7.77 0.47
C GLN A 70 9.39 -8.01 -0.70
N LEU A 71 10.69 -7.93 -0.41
CA LEU A 71 11.73 -8.25 -1.38
C LEU A 71 11.85 -9.78 -1.49
N HIS A 72 11.18 -10.36 -2.48
CA HIS A 72 11.26 -11.80 -2.78
C HIS A 72 11.42 -12.04 -4.29
N SER A 73 11.84 -13.24 -4.67
CA SER A 73 12.11 -13.60 -6.07
C SER A 73 10.87 -13.86 -6.91
N LEU A 74 9.69 -14.01 -6.30
CA LEU A 74 8.42 -14.14 -7.03
C LEU A 74 7.90 -12.78 -7.52
N CYS A 75 7.08 -12.78 -8.57
CA CYS A 75 6.48 -11.58 -9.15
C CYS A 75 5.37 -11.03 -8.26
N THR A 76 5.54 -9.82 -7.73
CA THR A 76 4.49 -9.14 -6.95
C THR A 76 3.19 -8.95 -7.76
N TRP A 77 3.28 -8.72 -9.07
CA TRP A 77 2.11 -8.54 -9.93
C TRP A 77 1.27 -9.81 -10.02
N CYS A 78 1.92 -10.97 -10.14
CA CYS A 78 1.25 -12.26 -10.14
C CYS A 78 0.55 -12.53 -8.80
N ILE A 79 1.27 -12.36 -7.69
CA ILE A 79 0.74 -12.64 -6.33
C ILE A 79 -0.46 -11.75 -6.00
N ARG A 80 -0.48 -10.52 -6.52
CA ARG A 80 -1.59 -9.58 -6.32
C ARG A 80 -2.71 -9.71 -7.37
N GLY A 81 -2.67 -10.74 -8.23
CA GLY A 81 -3.69 -10.94 -9.28
C GLY A 81 -3.68 -9.85 -10.35
N LYS A 82 -2.58 -9.13 -10.51
CA LYS A 82 -2.40 -8.03 -11.47
C LYS A 82 -1.78 -8.47 -12.81
N TYR A 83 -1.71 -9.78 -13.06
CA TYR A 83 -1.23 -10.30 -14.34
C TYR A 83 -2.09 -9.74 -15.50
N ARG A 84 -1.44 -9.17 -16.52
CA ARG A 84 -2.06 -8.53 -17.71
C ARG A 84 -3.00 -7.35 -17.41
N SER A 85 -2.94 -6.79 -16.21
CA SER A 85 -3.83 -5.70 -15.81
C SER A 85 -3.40 -4.33 -16.35
N GLY A 86 -2.14 -4.17 -16.77
CA GLY A 86 -1.53 -2.86 -17.05
C GLY A 86 -1.21 -2.05 -15.78
N ASP A 87 -1.59 -2.54 -14.60
CA ASP A 87 -1.18 -2.01 -13.30
C ASP A 87 0.02 -2.81 -12.79
N GLY A 88 1.17 -2.54 -13.41
CA GLY A 88 2.47 -3.12 -13.09
C GLY A 88 2.90 -4.29 -13.97
N CYS A 89 1.97 -5.11 -14.48
CA CYS A 89 2.27 -6.15 -15.47
C CYS A 89 1.62 -5.82 -16.83
N ASP A 90 2.46 -5.49 -17.79
CA ASP A 90 2.05 -4.98 -19.11
C ASP A 90 2.00 -6.07 -20.18
N TYR A 91 1.89 -7.34 -19.76
CA TYR A 91 1.84 -8.44 -20.71
C TYR A 91 0.52 -8.43 -21.48
N ALA A 92 0.58 -7.99 -22.73
CA ALA A 92 -0.57 -7.96 -23.66
C ALA A 92 -0.45 -8.98 -24.80
N GLY A 93 0.56 -9.87 -24.78
CA GLY A 93 0.83 -10.82 -25.85
C GLY A 93 -0.17 -11.99 -25.92
N THR A 94 -0.12 -12.74 -27.03
CA THR A 94 -1.01 -13.88 -27.31
C THR A 94 -0.36 -15.25 -27.02
N ALA A 95 0.79 -15.27 -26.33
CA ALA A 95 1.41 -16.52 -25.89
C ALA A 95 0.86 -16.88 -24.51
N TYR A 96 0.18 -18.01 -24.43
CA TYR A 96 -0.51 -18.46 -23.22
C TYR A 96 0.22 -19.64 -22.59
N PHE A 97 0.33 -19.63 -21.27
CA PHE A 97 0.96 -20.72 -20.51
C PHE A 97 0.19 -20.99 -19.23
N ASP A 98 0.15 -22.24 -18.79
CA ASP A 98 -0.39 -22.59 -17.48
C ASP A 98 0.54 -22.14 -16.33
N LYS A 99 0.09 -22.34 -15.09
CA LYS A 99 0.88 -22.01 -13.88
C LYS A 99 2.23 -22.70 -13.77
N PHE A 100 2.46 -23.76 -14.55
CA PHE A 100 3.70 -24.52 -14.59
C PHE A 100 4.57 -24.15 -15.80
N ASN A 101 4.26 -23.05 -16.50
CA ASN A 101 4.95 -22.59 -17.70
C ASN A 101 4.82 -23.54 -18.91
N ARG A 102 3.80 -24.40 -18.95
CA ARG A 102 3.54 -25.24 -20.12
C ARG A 102 2.65 -24.47 -21.10
N PRO A 103 2.94 -24.51 -22.42
CA PRO A 103 2.15 -23.77 -23.40
C PRO A 103 0.73 -24.30 -23.44
N VAL A 104 -0.24 -23.38 -23.51
CA VAL A 104 -1.66 -23.71 -23.69
C VAL A 104 -2.20 -22.98 -24.91
N SER A 105 -3.13 -23.61 -25.61
CA SER A 105 -3.81 -23.01 -26.77
C SER A 105 -5.07 -22.24 -26.39
N ASP A 106 -5.70 -22.62 -25.26
CA ASP A 106 -6.90 -21.96 -24.75
C ASP A 106 -6.50 -20.76 -23.86
N PRO A 107 -6.89 -19.52 -24.22
CA PRO A 107 -6.61 -18.32 -23.44
C PRO A 107 -7.19 -18.36 -22.02
N SER A 108 -8.28 -19.11 -21.79
CA SER A 108 -8.89 -19.23 -20.46
C SER A 108 -8.06 -20.04 -19.47
N LEU A 109 -7.06 -20.79 -19.97
CA LEU A 109 -6.13 -21.57 -19.16
C LEU A 109 -4.81 -20.83 -18.92
N ASP A 110 -4.67 -19.59 -19.40
CA ASP A 110 -3.47 -18.77 -19.19
C ASP A 110 -3.38 -18.32 -17.73
N GLU A 111 -2.37 -18.82 -17.03
CA GLU A 111 -2.10 -18.50 -15.64
C GLU A 111 -0.63 -18.09 -15.49
N CYS A 112 -0.39 -16.94 -14.86
CA CYS A 112 0.97 -16.50 -14.59
C CYS A 112 1.60 -17.39 -13.52
N SER A 113 2.78 -17.95 -13.79
CA SER A 113 3.54 -18.76 -12.84
C SER A 113 4.26 -17.94 -11.77
N GLY A 114 4.28 -16.61 -11.91
CA GLY A 114 4.92 -15.69 -10.97
C GLY A 114 6.45 -15.76 -10.90
N ASN A 115 7.11 -16.53 -11.75
CA ASN A 115 8.57 -16.65 -11.79
C ASN A 115 9.17 -15.94 -13.02
N LEU A 116 10.48 -15.65 -12.95
CA LEU A 116 11.20 -14.96 -14.02
C LEU A 116 11.14 -15.73 -15.35
N THR A 117 11.21 -17.07 -15.29
CA THR A 117 11.12 -17.94 -16.46
C THR A 117 9.79 -17.75 -17.21
N GLY A 118 8.68 -17.64 -16.49
CA GLY A 118 7.37 -17.38 -17.07
C GLY A 118 7.27 -16.04 -17.77
N CYS A 119 7.94 -15.01 -17.25
CA CYS A 119 8.06 -13.72 -17.93
C CYS A 119 8.92 -13.82 -19.19
N LYS A 120 10.06 -14.54 -19.14
CA LYS A 120 10.91 -14.76 -20.33
C LYS A 120 10.16 -15.48 -21.46
N LEU A 121 9.33 -16.47 -21.14
CA LEU A 121 8.51 -17.17 -22.15
C LEU A 121 7.48 -16.25 -22.83
N ARG A 122 6.98 -15.25 -22.09
CA ARG A 122 5.92 -14.34 -22.53
C ARG A 122 6.47 -13.14 -23.29
N PHE A 123 7.49 -12.47 -22.76
CA PHE A 123 8.09 -11.27 -23.34
C PHE A 123 9.26 -11.59 -24.27
N GLY A 124 9.85 -12.78 -24.19
CA GLY A 124 11.10 -13.14 -24.87
C GLY A 124 12.30 -13.04 -23.93
N GLU A 125 13.32 -13.86 -24.15
CA GLU A 125 14.45 -14.00 -23.23
C GLU A 125 15.33 -12.73 -23.12
N ASN A 126 15.43 -11.96 -24.20
CA ASN A 126 16.29 -10.78 -24.31
C ASN A 126 15.52 -9.45 -24.34
N ASN A 127 14.23 -9.49 -24.03
CA ASN A 127 13.38 -8.30 -24.00
C ASN A 127 13.20 -7.77 -22.58
N GLU A 128 12.76 -6.52 -22.48
CA GLU A 128 12.39 -5.93 -21.20
C GLU A 128 11.23 -6.73 -20.58
N LEU A 129 11.43 -7.15 -19.34
CA LEU A 129 10.45 -7.96 -18.60
C LEU A 129 9.72 -7.04 -17.62
N SER A 130 8.40 -6.94 -17.77
CA SER A 130 7.51 -6.29 -16.78
C SER A 130 7.34 -7.23 -15.55
N PHE A 131 8.46 -7.54 -14.89
CA PHE A 131 8.55 -8.47 -13.76
C PHE A 131 8.61 -7.72 -12.44
N GLY A 132 7.65 -8.00 -11.56
CA GLY A 132 7.53 -7.32 -10.26
C GLY A 132 8.34 -7.93 -9.12
N GLY A 133 9.19 -8.92 -9.37
CA GLY A 133 9.98 -9.60 -8.34
C GLY A 133 11.44 -9.15 -8.32
N PHE A 134 12.15 -9.55 -7.26
CA PHE A 134 13.59 -9.28 -7.08
C PHE A 134 14.38 -10.59 -7.20
N PRO A 135 14.74 -11.04 -8.42
CA PRO A 135 15.36 -12.36 -8.60
C PRO A 135 16.69 -12.51 -7.85
N GLY A 136 17.39 -11.39 -7.59
CA GLY A 136 18.64 -11.36 -6.83
C GLY A 136 18.50 -11.74 -5.34
N THR A 137 17.30 -11.68 -4.76
CA THR A 137 17.11 -12.05 -3.34
C THR A 137 17.23 -13.55 -3.08
N SER A 138 17.16 -14.38 -4.12
CA SER A 138 17.34 -15.84 -4.03
C SER A 138 18.78 -16.30 -4.29
N LEU A 139 19.73 -15.39 -4.42
CA LEU A 139 21.16 -15.72 -4.63
C LEU A 139 21.80 -16.32 -3.37
N ILE A 140 21.28 -16.02 -2.18
CA ILE A 140 21.72 -16.63 -0.93
C ILE A 140 20.78 -17.81 -0.63
N ARG A 141 21.18 -19.01 -1.05
CA ARG A 141 20.59 -20.26 -0.55
C ARG A 141 21.29 -20.59 0.76
N SER A 142 20.65 -20.29 1.90
CA SER A 142 21.04 -20.83 3.21
C SER A 142 20.66 -22.30 3.32
#